data_AF-A0A7W8BZX5-F1
#
_entry.id   AF-A0A7W8BZX5-F1
#
_cell.length_a   1.000
_cell.length_b   1.000
_cell.length_c   1.000
_cell.angle_alpha   90.00
_cell.angle_beta   90.00
_cell.angle_gamma   90.00
#
_symmetry.space_group_name_H-M   'P 1'
#
loop_
_entity.id
_entity.type
_entity.pdbx_description
1 polymer ?
#
loop_
_entity_poly.entity_id
_entity_poly.type
_entity_poly.pdbx_seq_one_letter_code
_entity_poly.pdbx_strand_id
1 'polypeptide(L)'
;MLRNCLAFFRVTLPVFTILALLAFALPAVSAENRTNAHPAPPTAGQSTTTNGKEAPASDTTAAVKADPAQDKEQDDISPVQAESLYSTEYQICMDSAAGVTTEMQDCINTELGRLEKIIAFKQVALAPVLGEERSKSLHEAVTAWEALRKHGSATMYDPDGGTLSPLIASLWHLEQTARMAQWLNSLAESAE
;
A
#
# COMPACT_ATOMS: atom_id res chain seq x y z
N MET A 1 64.16 3.87 50.34
CA MET A 1 64.02 3.01 49.15
C MET A 1 63.22 3.81 48.13
N LEU A 2 63.87 4.63 47.29
CA LEU A 2 64.18 4.33 45.87
C LEU A 2 63.12 3.46 45.19
N ARG A 3 62.60 3.70 43.98
CA ARG A 3 62.72 4.71 42.91
C ARG A 3 62.10 4.01 41.68
N ASN A 4 61.50 4.79 40.76
CA ASN A 4 61.29 4.46 39.33
C ASN A 4 60.19 3.44 38.96
N CYS A 5 59.37 3.59 37.90
CA CYS A 5 59.27 4.53 36.75
C CYS A 5 57.76 4.57 36.37
N LEU A 6 57.07 5.71 36.19
CA LEU A 6 57.13 6.72 35.13
C LEU A 6 57.06 6.22 33.67
N ALA A 7 56.10 6.80 32.94
CA ALA A 7 55.90 6.84 31.49
C ALA A 7 55.43 5.51 30.88
N PHE A 8 54.42 5.47 30.00
CA PHE A 8 54.49 6.01 28.65
C PHE A 8 53.09 6.44 28.13
N PHE A 9 53.05 7.66 27.55
CA PHE A 9 52.11 8.19 26.53
C PHE A 9 50.64 8.41 26.96
N ARG A 10 50.10 9.63 27.16
CA ARG A 10 50.16 10.89 26.38
C ARG A 10 49.84 10.75 24.89
N VAL A 11 48.54 10.85 24.55
CA VAL A 11 48.01 11.58 23.38
C VAL A 11 46.62 12.12 23.80
N THR A 12 46.50 13.27 24.46
CA THR A 12 46.21 14.61 23.90
C THR A 12 45.28 14.67 22.69
N LEU A 13 44.09 15.24 22.97
CA LEU A 13 43.32 16.24 22.21
C LEU A 13 42.09 15.80 21.37
N PRO A 14 41.11 16.73 21.26
CA PRO A 14 39.67 16.51 21.11
C PRO A 14 39.23 16.70 19.66
N VAL A 15 38.00 16.29 19.34
CA VAL A 15 37.32 16.77 18.13
C VAL A 15 35.89 17.18 18.49
N PHE A 16 35.78 18.37 19.08
CA PHE A 16 34.64 19.26 18.87
C PHE A 16 34.98 20.09 17.63
N THR A 17 34.33 19.79 16.51
CA THR A 17 34.21 20.54 15.23
C THR A 17 33.75 19.50 14.22
N ILE A 18 32.58 19.54 13.59
CA ILE A 18 32.17 20.54 12.61
C ILE A 18 30.63 20.61 12.61
N LEU A 19 30.09 21.71 13.12
CA LEU A 19 28.77 22.24 12.80
C LEU A 19 29.01 23.34 11.76
N ALA A 20 28.78 23.06 10.48
CA ALA A 20 28.64 24.09 9.43
C ALA A 20 28.29 23.45 8.07
N LEU A 21 27.18 23.92 7.49
CA LEU A 21 26.91 24.07 6.05
C LEU A 21 26.44 22.83 5.27
N LEU A 22 25.16 22.48 5.42
CA LEU A 22 24.36 22.05 4.26
C LEU A 22 23.50 23.25 3.82
N ALA A 23 24.12 24.08 3.00
CA ALA A 23 23.44 25.16 2.31
C ALA A 23 22.49 24.57 1.26
N PHE A 24 21.26 25.06 1.29
CA PHE A 24 20.26 24.95 0.25
C PHE A 24 20.85 25.25 -1.14
N ALA A 25 20.62 24.35 -2.10
CA ALA A 25 20.69 24.65 -3.52
C ALA A 25 19.78 23.71 -4.34
N LEU A 26 18.49 24.02 -4.35
CA LEU A 26 17.61 23.86 -5.51
C LEU A 26 16.86 25.21 -5.62
N PRO A 27 16.52 25.73 -6.82
CA PRO A 27 16.27 25.00 -8.06
C PRO A 27 16.89 25.65 -9.32
N ALA A 28 16.92 24.89 -10.41
CA ALA A 28 16.76 25.48 -11.75
C ALA A 28 15.86 24.57 -12.57
N VAL A 29 14.58 24.95 -12.61
CA VAL A 29 13.61 24.54 -13.62
C VAL A 29 14.22 24.91 -14.98
N SER A 30 14.47 23.91 -15.84
CA SER A 30 14.68 24.17 -17.26
C SER A 30 13.33 23.98 -17.94
N ALA A 31 12.65 25.10 -18.18
CA ALA A 31 11.49 25.16 -19.04
C ALA A 31 11.97 25.03 -20.49
N GLU A 32 11.95 23.81 -21.03
CA GLU A 32 12.19 23.62 -22.47
C GLU A 32 10.89 23.91 -23.22
N ASN A 33 10.87 25.10 -23.82
CA ASN A 33 9.86 25.63 -24.70
C ASN A 33 9.72 24.74 -25.95
N ARG A 34 8.86 23.72 -25.90
CA ARG A 34 8.35 23.09 -27.12
C ARG A 34 7.24 23.96 -27.70
N THR A 35 7.64 24.90 -28.56
CA THR A 35 6.81 25.35 -29.67
C THR A 35 6.48 24.16 -30.56
N ASN A 36 5.37 23.48 -30.26
CA ASN A 36 4.69 22.64 -31.25
C ASN A 36 3.48 23.40 -31.76
N ALA A 37 3.63 23.88 -32.99
CA ALA A 37 2.56 24.39 -33.80
C ALA A 37 1.41 23.39 -33.85
N HIS A 38 0.22 23.91 -33.61
CA HIS A 38 -1.06 23.30 -33.86
C HIS A 38 -1.24 23.05 -35.37
N PRO A 39 -1.55 21.82 -35.83
CA PRO A 39 -2.23 21.63 -37.09
C PRO A 39 -3.74 21.49 -36.84
N ALA A 40 -4.49 22.31 -37.56
CA ALA A 40 -5.94 22.33 -37.67
C ALA A 40 -6.51 20.98 -38.17
N PRO A 41 -7.83 20.72 -38.01
CA PRO A 41 -8.44 19.42 -38.31
C PRO A 41 -8.74 19.26 -39.81
N PRO A 42 -8.81 18.03 -40.34
CA PRO A 42 -9.53 17.79 -41.58
C PRO A 42 -11.01 17.50 -41.28
N THR A 43 -11.84 18.36 -41.85
CA THR A 43 -13.29 18.24 -41.96
C THR A 43 -13.69 17.12 -42.95
N ALA A 44 -14.73 16.39 -42.58
CA ALA A 44 -15.72 15.69 -43.40
C ALA A 44 -15.27 14.67 -44.47
N GLY A 45 -15.57 13.40 -44.18
CA GLY A 45 -15.92 12.40 -45.19
C GLY A 45 -17.26 11.77 -44.79
N GLN A 46 -18.33 12.18 -45.48
CA GLN A 46 -19.66 11.60 -45.39
C GLN A 46 -19.66 10.16 -45.88
N SER A 47 -20.45 9.29 -45.24
CA SER A 47 -21.06 8.16 -45.94
C SER A 47 -22.48 7.96 -45.42
N THR A 48 -23.37 7.96 -46.39
CA THR A 48 -24.81 8.12 -46.30
C THR A 48 -25.50 6.81 -45.95
N THR A 49 -26.61 6.95 -45.23
CA THR A 49 -27.67 5.98 -44.96
C THR A 49 -28.20 5.28 -46.22
N THR A 50 -28.52 3.98 -46.14
CA THR A 50 -29.74 3.42 -46.74
C THR A 50 -30.28 2.23 -45.92
N ASN A 51 -31.59 2.30 -45.65
CA ASN A 51 -32.43 1.31 -44.97
C ASN A 51 -32.82 0.13 -45.88
N GLY A 52 -33.17 -1.00 -45.27
CA GLY A 52 -33.93 -2.12 -45.87
C GLY A 52 -33.81 -3.38 -45.02
N LYS A 53 -34.60 -3.55 -43.95
CA LYS A 53 -35.96 -4.12 -43.93
C LYS A 53 -35.98 -5.64 -44.19
N GLU A 54 -36.22 -6.41 -43.12
CA GLU A 54 -37.34 -7.36 -42.92
C GLU A 54 -36.90 -8.53 -42.01
N ALA A 55 -37.65 -8.73 -40.92
CA ALA A 55 -37.67 -9.99 -40.16
C ALA A 55 -38.45 -11.06 -40.97
N PRO A 56 -38.40 -12.34 -40.57
CA PRO A 56 -39.48 -12.75 -39.68
C PRO A 56 -39.04 -13.63 -38.51
N ALA A 57 -39.92 -13.62 -37.52
CA ALA A 57 -39.92 -14.42 -36.32
C ALA A 57 -39.76 -15.93 -36.57
N SER A 58 -39.12 -16.58 -35.60
CA SER A 58 -39.57 -17.89 -35.13
C SER A 58 -39.54 -17.90 -33.61
N ASP A 59 -40.75 -17.78 -33.07
CA ASP A 59 -41.18 -18.25 -31.76
C ASP A 59 -40.70 -19.68 -31.53
N THR A 60 -40.11 -19.97 -30.37
CA THR A 60 -40.37 -21.20 -29.62
C THR A 60 -40.00 -20.96 -28.15
N THR A 61 -41.02 -20.56 -27.39
CA THR A 61 -41.16 -20.85 -25.96
C THR A 61 -40.88 -22.33 -25.66
N ALA A 62 -39.89 -22.59 -24.81
CA ALA A 62 -39.82 -23.81 -24.00
C ALA A 62 -39.71 -23.39 -22.53
N ALA A 63 -40.84 -23.48 -21.84
CA ALA A 63 -40.97 -23.23 -20.42
C ALA A 63 -40.13 -24.24 -19.62
N VAL A 64 -39.08 -23.75 -18.95
CA VAL A 64 -38.52 -24.47 -17.80
C VAL A 64 -39.38 -24.11 -16.60
N LYS A 65 -40.17 -25.09 -16.20
CA LYS A 65 -41.06 -25.08 -15.03
C LYS A 65 -40.23 -24.79 -13.78
N ALA A 66 -40.49 -23.65 -13.13
CA ALA A 66 -40.03 -23.38 -11.78
C ALA A 66 -40.84 -24.25 -10.80
N ASP A 67 -40.18 -25.18 -10.13
CA ASP A 67 -40.71 -25.83 -8.93
C ASP A 67 -40.28 -25.01 -7.70
N PRO A 68 -41.21 -24.55 -6.84
CA PRO A 68 -40.88 -23.78 -5.65
C PRO A 68 -40.91 -24.69 -4.43
N ALA A 69 -39.82 -25.39 -4.10
CA ALA A 69 -39.62 -25.94 -2.76
C ALA A 69 -38.22 -26.58 -2.61
N GLN A 70 -37.42 -26.00 -1.70
CA GLN A 70 -36.30 -26.60 -0.97
C GLN A 70 -35.07 -26.92 -1.82
N ASP A 71 -33.93 -26.24 -1.63
CA ASP A 71 -33.06 -26.54 -0.50
C ASP A 71 -32.65 -25.31 0.31
N LYS A 72 -33.00 -25.35 1.60
CA LYS A 72 -32.31 -24.57 2.61
C LYS A 72 -31.04 -25.32 3.01
N GLU A 73 -29.99 -25.19 2.22
CA GLU A 73 -28.64 -25.40 2.75
C GLU A 73 -28.30 -24.11 3.51
N GLN A 74 -28.75 -24.08 4.77
CA GLN A 74 -28.29 -23.11 5.74
C GLN A 74 -26.84 -23.47 6.05
N ASP A 75 -25.92 -22.90 5.28
CA ASP A 75 -24.52 -22.82 5.70
C ASP A 75 -24.49 -21.97 6.98
N ASP A 76 -24.55 -22.66 8.12
CA ASP A 76 -24.26 -22.15 9.45
C ASP A 76 -22.75 -21.88 9.57
N ILE A 77 -22.25 -20.99 8.72
CA ILE A 77 -21.03 -20.25 9.01
C ILE A 77 -21.52 -19.00 9.71
N SER A 78 -21.82 -19.15 11.01
CA SER A 78 -21.84 -18.01 11.92
C SER A 78 -20.61 -17.16 11.60
N PRO A 79 -20.75 -15.86 11.26
CA PRO A 79 -19.59 -15.08 10.91
C PRO A 79 -18.74 -15.02 12.17
N VAL A 80 -17.65 -15.80 12.20
CA VAL A 80 -16.46 -15.40 12.94
C VAL A 80 -16.25 -13.99 12.46
N GLN A 81 -16.54 -13.02 13.34
CA GLN A 81 -16.40 -11.61 13.02
C GLN A 81 -14.94 -11.46 12.62
N ALA A 82 -14.67 -11.45 11.32
CA ALA A 82 -13.34 -11.23 10.82
C ALA A 82 -13.02 -9.82 11.30
N GLU A 83 -12.17 -9.72 12.33
CA GLU A 83 -11.75 -8.44 12.85
C GLU A 83 -11.26 -7.61 11.66
N SER A 84 -11.85 -6.43 11.49
CA SER A 84 -11.48 -5.54 10.41
C SER A 84 -9.97 -5.26 10.51
N LEU A 85 -9.23 -5.56 9.45
CA LEU A 85 -7.80 -5.25 9.35
C LEU A 85 -7.55 -3.73 9.40
N TYR A 86 -8.57 -2.94 9.07
CA TYR A 86 -8.50 -1.48 8.99
C TYR A 86 -9.30 -0.81 10.10
N SER A 87 -8.90 0.41 10.43
CA SER A 87 -9.60 1.28 11.38
C SER A 87 -11.01 1.65 10.91
N THR A 88 -11.87 2.00 11.86
CA THR A 88 -13.21 2.54 11.55
C THR A 88 -13.11 3.86 10.80
N GLU A 89 -12.10 4.68 11.11
CA GLU A 89 -11.82 5.95 10.45
C GLU A 89 -11.46 5.75 8.97
N TYR A 90 -10.69 4.70 8.65
CA TYR A 90 -10.43 4.33 7.26
C TYR A 90 -11.71 3.97 6.52
N GLN A 91 -12.60 3.17 7.12
CA GLN A 91 -13.86 2.79 6.48
C GLN A 91 -14.74 4.01 6.20
N ILE A 92 -14.90 4.90 7.18
CA ILE A 92 -15.66 6.15 7.03
C ILE A 92 -15.05 7.03 5.92
N CYS A 93 -13.72 7.10 5.86
CA CYS A 93 -13.01 7.84 4.81
C CYS A 93 -13.28 7.26 3.42
N MET A 94 -13.17 5.93 3.28
CA MET A 94 -13.41 5.23 2.01
C MET A 94 -14.85 5.38 1.53
N ASP A 95 -15.83 5.32 2.44
CA ASP A 95 -17.23 5.57 2.13
C ASP A 95 -17.46 7.02 1.66
N SER A 96 -16.81 7.98 2.34
CA SER A 96 -16.92 9.41 2.02
C SER A 96 -16.27 9.76 0.68
N ALA A 97 -15.22 9.05 0.29
CA ALA A 97 -14.51 9.25 -0.97
C ALA A 97 -15.38 8.95 -2.20
N ALA A 98 -16.49 8.21 -2.04
CA ALA A 98 -17.50 7.96 -3.09
C ALA A 98 -16.93 7.52 -4.45
N GLY A 99 -15.81 6.77 -4.45
CA GLY A 99 -15.13 6.29 -5.66
C GLY A 99 -14.18 7.30 -6.32
N VAL A 100 -13.97 8.48 -5.75
CA VAL A 100 -12.96 9.44 -6.19
C VAL A 100 -11.58 8.91 -5.83
N THR A 101 -10.82 8.48 -6.84
CA THR A 101 -9.56 7.74 -6.65
C THR A 101 -8.51 8.51 -5.86
N THR A 102 -8.45 9.84 -6.00
CA THR A 102 -7.52 10.69 -5.24
C THR A 102 -7.88 10.75 -3.75
N GLU A 103 -9.18 10.80 -3.42
CA GLU A 103 -9.63 10.81 -2.02
C GLU A 103 -9.45 9.43 -1.39
N MET A 104 -9.73 8.36 -2.13
CA MET A 104 -9.41 6.99 -1.69
C MET A 104 -7.91 6.82 -1.41
N GLN A 105 -7.05 7.41 -2.24
CA GLN A 105 -5.61 7.39 -2.04
C GLN A 105 -5.22 8.10 -0.73
N ASP A 106 -5.85 9.22 -0.39
CA ASP A 106 -5.61 9.94 0.87
C ASP A 106 -6.06 9.11 2.09
N CYS A 107 -7.19 8.41 1.98
CA CYS A 107 -7.64 7.46 3.00
C CYS A 107 -6.61 6.34 3.22
N ILE A 108 -6.12 5.74 2.13
CA ILE A 108 -5.10 4.68 2.17
C ILE A 108 -3.82 5.19 2.83
N ASN A 109 -3.32 6.37 2.43
CA ASN A 109 -2.09 6.94 2.98
C ASN A 109 -2.22 7.22 4.48
N THR A 110 -3.37 7.70 4.92
CA THR A 110 -3.65 7.97 6.35
C THR A 110 -3.63 6.67 7.15
N GLU A 111 -4.29 5.63 6.66
CA GLU A 111 -4.34 4.33 7.33
C GLU A 111 -2.99 3.62 7.33
N LEU A 112 -2.23 3.70 6.23
CA LEU A 112 -0.84 3.25 6.18
C LEU A 112 0.00 3.90 7.28
N GLY A 113 -0.09 5.23 7.42
CA GLY A 113 0.65 5.95 8.47
C GLY A 113 0.28 5.52 9.89
N ARG A 114 -0.95 5.07 10.13
CA ARG A 114 -1.38 4.47 11.41
C ARG A 114 -0.76 3.09 11.61
N LEU A 115 -0.86 2.23 10.60
CA LEU A 115 -0.37 0.84 10.65
C LEU A 115 1.16 0.78 10.76
N GLU A 116 1.89 1.63 10.05
CA GLU A 116 3.36 1.70 10.14
C GLU A 116 3.84 2.07 11.54
N LYS A 117 3.13 2.97 12.24
CA LYS A 117 3.42 3.28 13.65
C LYS A 117 3.21 2.07 14.56
N ILE A 118 2.15 1.28 14.32
CA ILE A 118 1.89 0.05 15.08
C ILE A 118 3.01 -0.96 14.86
N ILE A 119 3.38 -1.19 13.61
CA ILE A 119 4.46 -2.12 13.22
C ILE A 119 5.78 -1.71 13.90
N ALA A 120 6.18 -0.44 13.78
CA ALA A 120 7.42 0.07 14.37
C ALA A 120 7.42 -0.07 15.90
N PHE A 121 6.31 0.26 16.56
CA PHE A 121 6.18 0.12 18.01
C PHE A 121 6.30 -1.35 18.45
N LYS A 122 5.55 -2.25 17.80
CA LYS A 122 5.52 -3.67 18.18
C LYS A 122 6.85 -4.37 17.96
N GLN A 123 7.58 -4.06 16.88
CA GLN A 123 8.91 -4.63 16.65
C GLN A 123 9.89 -4.31 17.77
N VAL A 124 9.90 -3.07 18.25
CA VAL A 124 10.77 -2.65 19.35
C VAL A 124 10.32 -3.28 20.67
N ALA A 125 9.01 -3.32 20.93
CA ALA A 125 8.46 -3.87 22.17
C ALA A 125 8.63 -5.38 22.31
N LEU A 126 8.56 -6.13 21.20
CA LEU A 126 8.68 -7.59 21.19
C LEU A 126 10.10 -8.10 21.39
N ALA A 127 11.11 -7.34 20.93
CA ALA A 127 12.51 -7.76 20.98
C ALA A 127 12.97 -8.26 22.38
N PRO A 128 12.76 -7.52 23.49
CA PRO A 128 13.15 -8.00 24.82
C PRO A 128 12.32 -9.17 25.33
N VAL A 129 11.06 -9.32 24.90
CA VAL A 129 10.15 -10.38 25.36
C VAL A 129 10.50 -11.72 24.70
N LEU A 130 10.94 -11.70 23.44
CA LEU A 130 11.21 -12.89 22.66
C LEU A 130 12.57 -13.55 22.95
N GLY A 131 13.52 -12.81 23.54
CA GLY A 131 14.91 -13.25 23.67
C GLY A 131 15.70 -13.12 22.36
N GLU A 132 17.03 -13.31 22.42
CA GLU A 132 17.94 -12.94 21.33
C GLU A 132 17.66 -13.63 19.99
N GLU A 133 17.52 -14.96 20.01
CA GLU A 133 17.36 -15.76 18.78
C GLU A 133 16.04 -15.46 18.06
N ARG A 134 14.92 -15.45 18.80
CA ARG A 134 13.61 -15.11 18.25
C ARG A 134 13.50 -13.64 17.85
N SER A 135 14.15 -12.73 18.58
CA SER A 135 14.22 -11.30 18.19
C SER A 135 14.98 -11.11 16.88
N LYS A 136 16.07 -11.86 16.67
CA LYS A 136 16.80 -11.84 15.38
C LYS A 136 15.92 -12.35 14.25
N SER A 137 15.25 -13.48 14.45
CA SER A 137 14.31 -14.05 13.48
C SER A 137 13.15 -13.10 13.16
N LEU A 138 12.61 -12.39 14.15
CA LEU A 138 11.58 -11.37 13.95
C LEU A 138 12.09 -10.23 13.05
N HIS A 139 13.29 -9.73 13.32
CA HIS A 139 13.89 -8.65 12.52
C HIS A 139 14.11 -9.07 11.06
N GLU A 140 14.60 -10.28 10.83
CA GLU A 140 14.80 -10.84 9.49
C GLU A 140 13.45 -11.02 8.76
N ALA A 141 12.42 -11.52 9.44
CA ALA A 141 11.09 -11.69 8.88
C ALA A 141 10.46 -10.35 8.46
N VAL A 142 10.56 -9.32 9.31
CA VAL A 142 10.11 -7.97 9.00
C VAL A 142 10.85 -7.41 7.78
N THR A 143 12.17 -7.57 7.74
CA THR A 143 12.99 -7.04 6.64
C THR A 143 12.62 -7.68 5.30
N ALA A 144 12.42 -9.01 5.30
CA ALA A 144 11.99 -9.73 4.11
C ALA A 144 10.56 -9.33 3.68
N TRP A 145 9.65 -9.16 4.64
CA TRP A 145 8.30 -8.69 4.37
C TRP A 145 8.26 -7.29 3.76
N GLU A 146 9.11 -6.36 4.21
CA GLU A 146 9.15 -5.00 3.67
C GLU A 146 9.55 -5.01 2.19
N ALA A 147 10.50 -5.87 1.80
CA ALA A 147 10.85 -6.09 0.41
C ALA A 147 9.67 -6.66 -0.40
N LEU A 148 8.97 -7.68 0.13
CA LEU A 148 7.77 -8.25 -0.49
C LEU A 148 6.69 -7.19 -0.71
N ARG A 149 6.36 -6.41 0.32
CA ARG A 149 5.36 -5.33 0.27
C ARG A 149 5.72 -4.30 -0.80
N LYS A 150 6.97 -3.84 -0.82
CA LYS A 150 7.44 -2.83 -1.76
C LYS A 150 7.42 -3.33 -3.21
N HIS A 151 8.05 -4.48 -3.47
CA HIS A 151 8.17 -5.02 -4.82
C HIS A 151 6.83 -5.56 -5.34
N GLY A 152 6.00 -6.12 -4.47
CA GLY A 152 4.64 -6.54 -4.82
C GLY A 152 3.79 -5.35 -5.27
N SER A 153 3.80 -4.25 -4.51
CA SER A 153 3.08 -3.03 -4.90
C SER A 153 3.58 -2.46 -6.22
N ALA A 154 4.90 -2.37 -6.41
CA ALA A 154 5.49 -1.92 -7.67
C ALA A 154 5.15 -2.82 -8.87
N THR A 155 4.93 -4.13 -8.64
CA THR A 155 4.54 -5.07 -9.69
C THR A 155 3.09 -4.88 -10.13
N MET A 156 2.22 -4.39 -9.23
CA MET A 156 0.82 -4.09 -9.55
C MET A 156 0.63 -2.72 -10.19
N TYR A 157 1.66 -1.86 -10.15
CA TYR A 157 1.64 -0.58 -10.83
C TYR A 157 1.90 -0.76 -12.33
N ASP A 158 0.92 -0.35 -13.12
CA ASP A 158 0.93 -0.25 -14.57
C ASP A 158 0.94 1.25 -14.93
N PRO A 159 2.02 1.77 -15.54
CA PRO A 159 2.13 3.17 -15.92
C PRO A 159 1.06 3.61 -16.93
N ASP A 160 0.49 2.67 -17.70
CA ASP A 160 -0.55 2.93 -18.70
C ASP A 160 -1.97 2.69 -18.15
N GLY A 161 -2.10 2.22 -16.90
CA GLY A 161 -3.36 1.82 -16.26
C GLY A 161 -4.20 2.96 -15.68
N GLY A 162 -3.90 4.21 -16.02
CA GLY A 162 -4.64 5.40 -15.57
C GLY A 162 -4.61 5.60 -14.05
N THR A 163 -5.62 6.29 -13.50
CA THR A 163 -5.67 6.63 -12.06
C THR A 163 -6.02 5.44 -11.16
N LEU A 164 -6.57 4.36 -11.73
CA LEU A 164 -6.89 3.14 -10.99
C LEU A 164 -5.65 2.31 -10.66
N SER A 165 -4.64 2.30 -11.54
CA SER A 165 -3.43 1.50 -11.32
C SER A 165 -2.65 1.87 -10.04
N PRO A 166 -2.29 3.13 -9.77
CA PRO A 166 -1.64 3.50 -8.51
C PRO A 166 -2.52 3.22 -7.29
N LEU A 167 -3.85 3.31 -7.43
CA LEU A 167 -4.78 2.97 -6.36
C LEU A 167 -4.74 1.47 -6.03
N ILE A 168 -4.75 0.60 -7.04
CA ILE A 168 -4.62 -0.86 -6.87
C ILE A 168 -3.29 -1.23 -6.21
N ALA A 169 -2.18 -0.65 -6.68
CA ALA A 169 -0.87 -0.85 -6.09
C ALA A 169 -0.83 -0.41 -4.61
N SER A 170 -1.51 0.67 -4.28
CA SER A 170 -1.63 1.19 -2.91
C SER A 170 -2.51 0.32 -2.01
N LEU A 171 -3.62 -0.21 -2.53
CA LEU A 171 -4.49 -1.15 -1.80
C LEU A 171 -3.74 -2.41 -1.42
N TRP A 172 -2.92 -2.95 -2.33
CA TRP A 172 -2.08 -4.10 -2.00
C TRP A 172 -1.06 -3.78 -0.91
N HIS A 173 -0.41 -2.63 -1.03
CA HIS A 173 0.55 -2.16 -0.03
C HIS A 173 -0.11 -2.00 1.34
N LEU A 174 -1.31 -1.44 1.39
CA LEU A 174 -2.13 -1.28 2.59
C LEU A 174 -2.49 -2.62 3.22
N GLU A 175 -3.02 -3.56 2.44
CA GLU A 175 -3.42 -4.88 2.95
C GLU A 175 -2.23 -5.61 3.57
N GLN A 176 -1.07 -5.60 2.91
CA GLN A 176 0.15 -6.23 3.46
C GLN A 176 0.61 -5.58 4.75
N THR A 177 0.48 -4.26 4.85
CA THR A 177 0.79 -3.50 6.08
C THR A 177 -0.17 -3.87 7.19
N ALA A 178 -1.47 -3.97 6.91
CA ALA A 178 -2.46 -4.34 7.91
C ALA A 178 -2.28 -5.76 8.44
N ARG A 179 -2.00 -6.73 7.55
CA ARG A 179 -1.72 -8.12 7.93
C ARG A 179 -0.46 -8.26 8.79
N MET A 180 0.61 -7.52 8.48
CA MET A 180 1.82 -7.50 9.30
C MET A 180 1.55 -6.89 10.68
N ALA A 181 0.82 -5.77 10.75
CA ALA A 181 0.42 -5.17 12.02
C ALA A 181 -0.40 -6.16 12.88
N GLN A 182 -1.37 -6.87 12.28
CA GLN A 182 -2.15 -7.89 12.98
C GLN A 182 -1.26 -9.04 13.47
N TRP A 183 -0.37 -9.57 12.63
CA TRP A 183 0.54 -10.65 13.03
C TRP A 183 1.44 -10.25 14.22
N LEU A 184 1.96 -9.03 14.22
CA LEU A 184 2.75 -8.51 15.35
C LEU A 184 1.91 -8.30 16.62
N ASN A 185 0.64 -7.90 16.49
CA ASN A 185 -0.28 -7.82 17.63
C ASN A 185 -0.52 -9.20 18.24
N SER A 186 -0.86 -10.19 17.41
CA SER A 186 -1.07 -11.57 17.87
C SER A 186 0.19 -12.19 18.47
N LEU A 187 1.37 -11.87 17.93
CA LEU A 187 2.64 -12.31 18.51
C LEU A 187 2.86 -11.71 19.90
N ALA A 188 2.50 -10.43 20.11
CA ALA A 188 2.58 -9.79 21.43
C ALA A 188 1.63 -10.42 22.44
N GLU A 189 0.38 -10.66 22.05
CA GLU A 189 -0.62 -11.34 22.90
C GLU A 189 -0.18 -12.76 23.30
N SER A 190 0.54 -13.46 22.42
CA SER A 190 1.06 -14.80 22.71
C SER A 190 2.36 -14.84 23.51
N ALA A 191 3.04 -13.70 23.65
CA ALA A 191 4.35 -13.59 24.30
C ALA A 191 4.26 -13.04 25.74
N GLU A 192 3.12 -12.47 26.12
CA GLU A 192 2.74 -12.13 27.50
C GLU A 192 2.35 -13.38 28.31
#